data_AF-A0A8F5V6N0-F1
#
_entry.id   AF-A0A8F5V6N0-F1
#
_cell.length_a   1.000
_cell.length_b   1.000
_cell.length_c   1.000
_cell.angle_alpha   90.00
_cell.angle_beta   90.00
_cell.angle_gamma   90.00
#
_symmetry.space_group_name_H-M   'P 1'
#
loop_
_entity.id
_entity.type
_entity.pdbx_description
1 polymer ?
#
loop_
_entity_poly.entity_id
_entity_poly.type
_entity_poly.pdbx_seq_one_letter_code
_entity_poly.pdbx_strand_id
1 'polypeptide(L)'
;MKEGLLGLKQAFQYYLEAVESGSIDPVTQDGCFSFILTRRQKSEIKKVCNEHDWVDPEERGITFTNEYFLHVLSQRKGKDSVSTQDCAAILASAYSDKSSVAVNRPRYENDRERDQQALIFNAKESISVGGSHNLYGVAVIEISIKNLTPITAYHARGAKVKAFGRS
;
A
#
# COMPACT_ATOMS: atom_id res chain seq x y z
N MET A 1 5.06 18.29 10.18
CA MET A 1 4.78 17.03 9.46
C MET A 1 3.34 16.86 8.97
N LYS A 2 2.41 17.84 9.10
CA LYS A 2 1.05 17.71 8.53
C LYS A 2 1.02 17.88 6.99
N GLU A 3 1.96 18.62 6.43
CA GLU A 3 2.02 18.95 5.00
C GLU A 3 2.41 17.75 4.11
N GLY A 4 3.31 16.87 4.59
CA GLY A 4 3.76 15.71 3.81
C GLY A 4 2.65 14.68 3.55
N LEU A 5 1.80 14.40 4.54
CA LEU A 5 0.66 13.50 4.37
C LEU A 5 -0.41 14.09 3.44
N LEU A 6 -0.61 15.42 3.52
CA LEU A 6 -1.54 16.13 2.64
C LEU A 6 -1.04 16.09 1.19
N GLY A 7 0.24 16.39 0.96
CA GLY A 7 0.86 16.32 -0.36
C GLY A 7 0.82 14.90 -0.94
N LEU A 8 1.04 13.88 -0.12
CA LEU A 8 0.93 12.49 -0.56
C LEU A 8 -0.49 12.11 -0.95
N LYS A 9 -1.50 12.52 -0.18
CA LYS A 9 -2.91 12.30 -0.52
C LYS A 9 -3.30 13.01 -1.82
N GLN A 10 -2.83 14.25 -2.00
CA GLN A 10 -3.06 15.02 -3.22
C GLN A 10 -2.40 14.35 -4.44
N ALA A 11 -1.17 13.85 -4.29
CA ALA A 11 -0.50 13.10 -5.36
C ALA A 11 -1.28 11.83 -5.72
N PHE A 12 -1.69 11.02 -4.73
CA PHE A 12 -2.51 9.84 -5.00
C PHE A 12 -3.82 10.21 -5.71
N GLN A 13 -4.52 11.24 -5.23
CA GLN A 13 -5.76 11.69 -5.86
C GLN A 13 -5.53 12.10 -7.32
N TYR A 14 -4.51 12.92 -7.59
CA TYR A 14 -4.19 13.39 -8.93
C TYR A 14 -3.97 12.22 -9.91
N TYR A 15 -3.09 11.27 -9.58
CA TYR A 15 -2.79 10.16 -10.49
C TYR A 15 -3.96 9.17 -10.64
N LEU A 16 -4.75 8.94 -9.59
CA LEU A 16 -5.97 8.13 -9.70
C LEU A 16 -7.01 8.79 -10.61
N GLU A 17 -7.23 10.10 -10.48
CA GLU A 17 -8.15 10.86 -11.36
C GLU A 17 -7.63 10.89 -12.81
N ALA A 18 -6.31 11.03 -12.99
CA ALA A 18 -5.71 11.06 -14.30
C ALA A 18 -5.86 9.73 -15.06
N VAL A 19 -5.62 8.61 -14.37
CA VAL A 19 -5.80 7.25 -14.92
C VAL A 19 -7.29 6.96 -15.16
N GLU A 20 -8.18 7.33 -14.23
CA GLU A 20 -9.62 7.13 -14.40
C GLU A 20 -10.19 7.88 -15.61
N SER A 21 -9.78 9.14 -15.78
CA SER A 21 -10.23 9.98 -16.90
C SER A 21 -9.62 9.58 -18.25
N GLY A 22 -8.62 8.70 -18.27
CA GLY A 22 -7.85 8.34 -19.45
C GLY A 22 -6.93 9.46 -19.95
N SER A 23 -6.61 10.45 -19.09
CA SER A 23 -5.68 11.54 -19.42
C SER A 23 -4.21 11.11 -19.35
N ILE A 24 -3.92 9.99 -18.70
CA ILE A 24 -2.62 9.30 -18.75
C ILE A 24 -2.88 7.86 -19.18
N ASP A 25 -2.05 7.38 -20.11
CA ASP A 25 -2.11 5.99 -20.58
C ASP A 25 -1.58 5.03 -19.49
N PRO A 26 -2.41 4.10 -18.97
CA PRO A 26 -1.99 3.14 -17.97
C PRO A 26 -1.00 2.09 -18.49
N VAL A 27 -0.87 1.94 -19.82
CA VAL A 27 0.07 1.01 -20.44
C VAL A 27 1.52 1.50 -20.28
N THR A 28 1.73 2.81 -20.08
CA THR A 28 3.07 3.30 -19.76
C THR A 28 3.41 2.92 -18.31
N GLN A 29 4.41 2.07 -18.14
CA GLN A 29 4.97 1.72 -16.83
C GLN A 29 5.87 2.84 -16.25
N ASP A 30 5.63 4.07 -16.69
CA ASP A 30 6.41 5.22 -16.25
C ASP A 30 6.18 5.44 -14.75
N GLY A 31 7.28 5.61 -14.02
CA GLY A 31 7.23 5.93 -12.61
C GLY A 31 6.58 7.29 -12.41
N CYS A 32 5.47 7.33 -11.66
CA CYS A 32 4.77 8.56 -11.32
C CYS A 32 5.53 9.31 -10.24
N PHE A 33 5.63 8.70 -9.06
CA PHE A 33 6.39 9.19 -7.91
C PHE A 33 6.69 8.02 -6.95
N SER A 34 7.59 8.25 -6.01
CA SER A 34 7.98 7.22 -5.03
C SER A 34 7.66 7.64 -3.61
N PHE A 35 7.11 6.73 -2.81
CA PHE A 35 7.06 6.87 -1.36
C PHE A 35 8.39 6.39 -0.77
N ILE A 36 9.08 7.26 -0.04
CA ILE A 36 10.36 6.91 0.61
C ILE A 36 10.10 6.45 2.04
N LEU A 37 10.47 5.21 2.33
CA LEU A 37 10.32 4.62 3.66
C LEU A 37 11.12 5.41 4.70
N THR A 38 10.52 5.61 5.87
CA THR A 38 11.23 6.08 7.05
C THR A 38 12.30 5.07 7.48
N ARG A 39 13.30 5.51 8.27
CA ARG A 39 14.31 4.59 8.85
C ARG A 39 13.65 3.45 9.64
N ARG A 40 12.61 3.77 10.43
CA ARG A 40 11.84 2.78 11.19
C ARG A 40 11.22 1.73 10.28
N GLN A 41 10.50 2.16 9.24
CA GLN A 41 9.86 1.24 8.29
C GLN A 41 10.87 0.37 7.56
N LYS A 42 12.03 0.93 7.17
CA LYS A 42 13.10 0.13 6.56
C LYS A 42 13.66 -0.92 7.53
N SER A 43 13.83 -0.57 8.80
CA SER A 43 14.22 -1.54 9.84
C SER A 43 13.16 -2.62 10.06
N GLU A 44 11.86 -2.28 9.99
CA GLU A 44 10.78 -3.26 10.08
C GLU A 44 10.76 -4.21 8.88
N ILE A 45 10.96 -3.70 7.65
CA ILE A 45 11.15 -4.55 6.46
C ILE A 45 12.33 -5.50 6.65
N LYS A 46 13.49 -4.98 7.06
CA LYS A 46 14.67 -5.81 7.30
C LYS A 46 14.42 -6.90 8.32
N LYS A 47 13.68 -6.59 9.40
CA LYS A 47 13.27 -7.57 10.40
C LYS A 47 12.40 -8.67 9.78
N VAL A 48 11.37 -8.30 9.02
CA VAL A 48 10.51 -9.26 8.30
C VAL A 48 11.35 -10.14 7.37
N CYS A 49 12.27 -9.55 6.61
CA CYS A 49 13.14 -10.32 5.71
C CYS A 49 13.99 -11.34 6.48
N ASN A 50 14.65 -10.92 7.57
CA ASN A 50 15.48 -11.82 8.37
C ASN A 50 14.68 -12.97 9.02
N GLU A 51 13.46 -12.69 9.50
CA GLU A 51 12.61 -13.68 10.17
C GLU A 51 12.05 -14.73 9.20
N HIS A 52 11.96 -14.41 7.91
CA HIS A 52 11.37 -15.25 6.88
C HIS A 52 12.36 -15.74 5.81
N ASP A 53 13.66 -15.52 6.02
CA ASP A 53 14.73 -15.86 5.07
C ASP A 53 14.52 -15.22 3.68
N TRP A 54 14.03 -13.97 3.67
CA TRP A 54 13.91 -13.17 2.46
C TRP A 54 15.11 -12.25 2.29
N VAL A 55 15.31 -11.81 1.05
CA VAL A 55 16.32 -10.83 0.71
C VAL A 55 15.97 -9.45 1.29
N ASP A 56 16.95 -8.77 1.90
CA ASP A 56 16.80 -7.37 2.33
C ASP A 56 16.98 -6.45 1.11
N PRO A 57 15.96 -5.68 0.69
CA PRO A 57 16.06 -4.84 -0.50
C PRO A 57 17.08 -3.72 -0.30
N GLU A 58 17.85 -3.35 -1.32
CA GLU A 58 18.74 -2.18 -1.20
C GLU A 58 17.95 -0.86 -1.20
N GLU A 59 16.88 -0.83 -2.01
CA GLU A 59 16.02 0.33 -2.22
C GLU A 59 15.13 0.65 -1.01
N ARG A 60 14.81 1.95 -0.90
CA ARG A 60 13.91 2.51 0.13
C ARG A 60 12.67 3.15 -0.46
N GLY A 61 12.62 3.28 -1.79
CA GLY A 61 11.50 3.84 -2.52
C GLY A 61 10.51 2.76 -2.91
N ILE A 62 9.22 3.09 -2.82
CA ILE A 62 8.15 2.34 -3.46
C ILE A 62 7.64 3.24 -4.58
N THR A 63 8.00 2.92 -5.81
CA THR A 63 7.60 3.69 -7.00
C THR A 63 6.22 3.24 -7.46
N PHE A 64 5.31 4.19 -7.60
CA PHE A 64 3.97 3.94 -8.13
C PHE A 64 3.95 4.19 -9.63
N THR A 65 3.27 3.32 -10.36
CA THR A 65 3.09 3.41 -11.82
C THR A 65 1.62 3.67 -12.16
N ASN A 66 1.35 4.07 -13.40
CA ASN A 66 -0.02 4.24 -13.89
C ASN A 66 -0.79 2.90 -13.83
N GLU A 67 -0.14 1.79 -14.19
CA GLU A 67 -0.69 0.43 -14.08
C GLU A 67 -1.13 0.11 -12.64
N TYR A 68 -0.30 0.44 -11.64
CA TYR A 68 -0.66 0.23 -10.24
C TYR A 68 -1.90 1.05 -9.83
N PHE A 69 -1.99 2.31 -10.27
CA PHE A 69 -3.18 3.12 -9.98
C PHE A 69 -4.45 2.57 -10.64
N LEU A 70 -4.36 2.13 -11.90
CA LEU A 70 -5.46 1.46 -12.58
C LEU A 70 -5.88 0.17 -11.84
N HIS A 71 -4.88 -0.62 -11.42
CA HIS A 71 -5.13 -1.83 -10.65
C HIS A 71 -5.90 -1.53 -9.36
N VAL A 72 -5.45 -0.55 -8.56
CA VAL A 72 -6.15 -0.17 -7.32
C VAL A 72 -7.58 0.29 -7.62
N LEU A 73 -7.77 1.16 -8.62
CA LEU A 73 -9.12 1.63 -9.00
C LEU A 73 -10.04 0.50 -9.39
N SER A 74 -9.60 -0.38 -10.30
CA SER A 74 -10.41 -1.50 -10.79
C SER A 74 -10.81 -2.45 -9.65
N GLN A 75 -9.86 -2.78 -8.76
CA GLN A 75 -10.11 -3.66 -7.63
C GLN A 75 -11.05 -3.03 -6.60
N ARG A 76 -10.84 -1.76 -6.25
CA ARG A 76 -11.61 -1.08 -5.19
C ARG A 76 -13.01 -0.70 -5.65
N LYS A 77 -13.16 -0.17 -6.87
CA LYS A 77 -14.50 0.13 -7.42
C LYS A 77 -15.30 -1.14 -7.67
N GLY A 78 -14.66 -2.17 -8.24
CA GLY A 78 -15.34 -3.42 -8.56
C GLY A 78 -15.73 -4.24 -7.33
N LYS A 79 -14.85 -4.33 -6.31
CA LYS A 79 -15.07 -5.20 -5.14
C LYS A 79 -15.71 -4.49 -3.96
N ASP A 80 -15.41 -3.21 -3.76
CA ASP A 80 -15.82 -2.49 -2.57
C ASP A 80 -16.83 -1.36 -2.85
N SER A 81 -17.07 -1.03 -4.13
CA SER A 81 -17.96 0.07 -4.55
C SER A 81 -17.58 1.43 -3.95
N VAL A 82 -16.27 1.71 -3.85
CA VAL A 82 -15.74 2.96 -3.27
C VAL A 82 -15.27 3.94 -4.33
N SER A 83 -15.28 5.23 -4.00
CA SER A 83 -14.92 6.32 -4.91
C SER A 83 -13.41 6.42 -5.18
N THR A 84 -13.01 7.24 -6.15
CA THR A 84 -11.60 7.57 -6.41
C THR A 84 -10.98 8.29 -5.21
N GLN A 85 -11.73 9.18 -4.56
CA GLN A 85 -11.31 9.87 -3.35
C GLN A 85 -11.10 8.89 -2.18
N ASP A 86 -11.94 7.86 -2.09
CA ASP A 86 -11.77 6.76 -1.12
C ASP A 86 -10.49 5.96 -1.41
N CYS A 87 -10.19 5.66 -2.67
CA CYS A 87 -8.94 5.00 -3.07
C CYS A 87 -7.72 5.83 -2.66
N ALA A 88 -7.76 7.14 -2.88
CA ALA A 88 -6.69 8.05 -2.45
C ALA A 88 -6.53 8.07 -0.92
N ALA A 89 -7.65 8.03 -0.17
CA ALA A 89 -7.62 7.95 1.29
C ALA A 89 -7.03 6.62 1.80
N ILE A 90 -7.34 5.50 1.14
CA ILE A 90 -6.76 4.19 1.42
C ILE A 90 -5.24 4.22 1.24
N LEU A 91 -4.77 4.70 0.07
CA LEU A 91 -3.34 4.77 -0.24
C LEU A 91 -2.59 5.70 0.72
N ALA A 92 -3.13 6.90 0.98
CA ALA A 92 -2.50 7.85 1.90
C ALA A 92 -2.44 7.32 3.34
N SER A 93 -3.47 6.58 3.78
CA SER A 93 -3.48 5.91 5.09
C SER A 93 -2.45 4.79 5.15
N ALA A 94 -2.35 3.97 4.10
CA ALA A 94 -1.40 2.86 4.02
C ALA A 94 0.06 3.35 3.97
N TYR A 95 0.37 4.34 3.14
CA TYR A 95 1.72 4.89 2.95
C TYR A 95 1.97 6.13 3.81
N SER A 96 1.78 6.03 5.13
CA SER A 96 2.10 7.08 6.09
C SER A 96 3.43 6.82 6.78
N ASP A 97 4.07 7.88 7.27
CA ASP A 97 5.21 7.82 8.20
C ASP A 97 4.92 7.03 9.50
N LYS A 98 3.63 6.89 9.85
CA LYS A 98 3.14 6.13 11.01
C LYS A 98 2.88 4.65 10.70
N SER A 99 2.96 4.24 9.44
CA SER A 99 2.64 2.87 9.06
C SER A 99 3.65 1.87 9.57
N SER A 100 3.17 0.69 9.91
CA SER A 100 3.96 -0.48 10.30
C SER A 100 4.05 -1.48 9.16
N VAL A 101 5.05 -2.36 9.22
CA VAL A 101 5.23 -3.46 8.29
C VAL A 101 4.99 -4.80 8.98
N ALA A 102 4.32 -5.73 8.28
CA ALA A 102 4.17 -7.12 8.72
C ALA A 102 4.19 -8.07 7.51
N VAL A 103 4.41 -9.36 7.73
CA VAL A 103 4.29 -10.38 6.67
C VAL A 103 2.84 -10.51 6.16
N ASN A 104 2.64 -10.58 4.84
CA ASN A 104 1.37 -10.96 4.24
C ASN A 104 1.24 -12.49 4.28
N ARG A 105 0.66 -13.02 5.36
CA ARG A 105 0.63 -14.47 5.58
C ARG A 105 -0.09 -15.23 4.45
N PRO A 106 0.39 -16.45 4.10
CA PRO A 106 -0.31 -17.40 3.26
C PRO A 106 -1.76 -17.60 3.72
N ARG A 107 -2.71 -17.72 2.78
CA ARG A 107 -4.12 -18.01 3.11
C ARG A 107 -4.38 -19.48 3.39
N TYR A 108 -3.63 -20.35 2.73
CA TYR A 108 -3.74 -21.79 2.82
C TYR A 108 -2.35 -22.40 2.60
N GLU A 109 -2.22 -23.69 2.88
CA GLU A 109 -0.98 -24.43 2.67
C GLU A 109 -0.57 -24.37 1.19
N ASN A 110 0.69 -24.02 0.90
CA ASN A 110 1.24 -23.80 -0.44
C ASN A 110 0.72 -22.57 -1.22
N ASP A 111 0.16 -21.55 -0.55
CA ASP A 111 -0.16 -20.25 -1.17
C ASP A 111 1.11 -19.50 -1.57
N ARG A 112 1.57 -19.73 -2.81
CA ARG A 112 2.75 -19.06 -3.40
C ARG A 112 2.47 -17.65 -3.90
N GLU A 113 1.21 -17.23 -4.01
CA GLU A 113 0.85 -15.88 -4.47
C GLU A 113 1.30 -14.79 -3.49
N ARG A 114 1.61 -15.18 -2.25
CA ARG A 114 2.00 -14.29 -1.15
C ARG A 114 3.45 -14.46 -0.73
N ASP A 115 4.22 -15.26 -1.47
CA ASP A 115 5.64 -15.41 -1.21
C ASP A 115 6.31 -14.04 -1.31
N GLN A 116 7.12 -13.72 -0.29
CA GLN A 116 7.85 -12.45 -0.19
C GLN A 116 6.97 -11.19 -0.23
N GLN A 117 5.70 -11.30 0.18
CA GLN A 117 4.82 -10.14 0.31
C GLN A 117 4.75 -9.64 1.75
N ALA A 118 4.87 -8.33 1.91
CA ALA A 118 4.63 -7.63 3.16
C ALA A 118 3.40 -6.71 3.06
N LEU A 119 2.82 -6.43 4.21
CA LEU A 119 1.75 -5.47 4.42
C LEU A 119 2.35 -4.18 4.97
N ILE A 120 1.95 -3.04 4.42
CA ILE A 120 2.20 -1.72 5.00
C ILE A 120 0.85 -1.13 5.42
N PHE A 121 0.71 -0.75 6.69
CA PHE A 121 -0.58 -0.28 7.22
C PHE A 121 -0.42 0.69 8.38
N ASN A 122 -1.33 1.67 8.48
CA ASN A 122 -1.42 2.56 9.64
C ASN A 122 -2.51 2.07 10.59
N ALA A 123 -2.11 1.49 11.73
CA ALA A 123 -3.06 1.02 12.75
C ALA A 123 -3.50 2.10 13.75
N LYS A 124 -2.94 3.31 13.65
CA LYS A 124 -3.13 4.39 14.64
C LYS A 124 -4.27 5.34 14.26
N GLU A 125 -4.45 5.58 12.96
CA GLU A 125 -5.41 6.56 12.46
C GLU A 125 -6.39 5.89 11.49
N SER A 126 -7.67 5.88 11.88
CA SER A 126 -8.73 5.35 11.03
C SER A 126 -9.16 6.34 9.95
N ILE A 127 -9.63 5.80 8.84
CA ILE A 127 -10.24 6.52 7.72
C ILE A 127 -11.71 6.16 7.57
N SER A 128 -12.41 6.97 6.78
CA SER A 128 -13.76 6.67 6.29
C SER A 128 -13.68 6.37 4.80
N VAL A 129 -14.37 5.31 4.36
CA VAL A 129 -14.33 4.80 2.98
C VAL A 129 -15.74 4.30 2.64
N GLY A 130 -16.33 4.75 1.53
CA GLY A 130 -17.65 4.25 1.09
C GLY A 130 -18.76 4.42 2.13
N GLY A 131 -18.73 5.51 2.91
CA GLY A 131 -19.67 5.76 4.01
C GLY A 131 -19.44 4.94 5.28
N SER A 132 -18.48 4.01 5.29
CA SER A 132 -18.09 3.26 6.48
C SER A 132 -16.96 3.95 7.24
N HIS A 133 -17.04 3.94 8.57
CA HIS A 133 -16.04 4.53 9.47
C HIS A 133 -15.17 3.46 10.15
N ASN A 134 -14.12 3.89 10.86
CA ASN A 134 -13.22 3.00 11.64
C ASN A 134 -12.51 1.94 10.79
N LEU A 135 -12.17 2.32 9.56
CA LEU A 135 -11.39 1.50 8.62
C LEU A 135 -9.94 1.99 8.59
N TYR A 136 -9.05 1.18 8.03
CA TYR A 136 -7.62 1.51 7.94
C TYR A 136 -7.09 1.11 6.58
N GLY A 137 -6.21 1.93 6.00
CA GLY A 137 -5.52 1.61 4.76
C GLY A 137 -4.46 0.53 4.95
N VAL A 138 -4.44 -0.43 4.03
CA VAL A 138 -3.46 -1.51 3.97
C VAL A 138 -2.97 -1.61 2.54
N ALA A 139 -1.66 -1.56 2.35
CA ALA A 139 -1.01 -1.83 1.08
C ALA A 139 -0.29 -3.18 1.15
N VAL A 140 -0.24 -3.88 0.02
CA VAL A 140 0.59 -5.08 -0.18
C VAL A 140 1.76 -4.67 -1.04
N ILE A 141 2.96 -5.02 -0.59
CA ILE A 141 4.20 -4.85 -1.33
C ILE A 141 4.87 -6.21 -1.51
N GLU A 142 5.46 -6.42 -2.68
CA GLU A 142 6.38 -7.52 -2.92
C GLU A 142 7.81 -7.06 -2.67
N ILE A 143 8.58 -7.93 -2.02
CA ILE A 143 9.97 -7.70 -1.67
C ILE A 143 10.85 -8.52 -2.61
N SER A 144 11.83 -7.85 -3.22
CA SER A 144 12.89 -8.47 -4.00
C SER A 144 14.22 -7.82 -3.66
N ILE A 145 15.35 -8.38 -4.13
CA ILE A 145 16.70 -7.80 -3.89
C ILE A 145 16.75 -6.33 -4.33
N LYS A 146 16.18 -6.06 -5.50
CA LYS A 146 16.30 -4.75 -6.13
C LYS A 146 15.20 -3.80 -5.70
N ASN A 147 13.96 -4.28 -5.54
CA ASN A 147 12.80 -3.40 -5.52
C ASN A 147 11.83 -3.74 -4.39
N LEU A 148 11.11 -2.71 -3.98
CA LEU A 148 9.85 -2.80 -3.24
C LEU A 148 8.71 -2.48 -4.20
N THR A 149 8.03 -3.51 -4.67
CA THR A 149 7.01 -3.37 -5.72
C THR A 149 5.62 -3.28 -5.10
N PRO A 150 4.84 -2.21 -5.34
CA PRO A 150 3.48 -2.14 -4.83
C PRO A 150 2.57 -3.08 -5.64
N ILE A 151 1.83 -3.95 -4.94
CA ILE A 151 0.94 -4.94 -5.56
C ILE A 151 -0.51 -4.46 -5.58
N THR A 152 -1.04 -4.06 -4.42
CA THR A 152 -2.41 -3.56 -4.30
C THR A 152 -2.61 -2.78 -3.01
N ALA A 153 -3.76 -2.12 -2.87
CA ALA A 153 -4.17 -1.48 -1.62
C ALA A 153 -5.67 -1.66 -1.36
N TYR A 154 -6.03 -1.77 -0.10
CA TYR A 154 -7.40 -1.98 0.36
C TYR A 154 -7.64 -1.43 1.77
N HIS A 155 -8.90 -1.36 2.18
CA HIS A 155 -9.26 -0.98 3.54
C HIS A 155 -9.61 -2.22 4.39
N ALA A 156 -9.28 -2.16 5.68
CA ALA A 156 -9.57 -3.23 6.62
C ALA A 156 -10.16 -2.70 7.93
N ARG A 157 -10.93 -3.55 8.63
CA ARG A 157 -11.40 -3.26 9.99
C ARG A 157 -10.25 -3.39 10.99
N GLY A 158 -10.31 -2.62 12.08
CA GLY A 158 -9.27 -2.59 13.11
C GLY A 158 -8.90 -3.95 13.71
N ALA A 159 -9.86 -4.89 13.84
CA ALA A 159 -9.57 -6.24 14.31
C ALA A 159 -8.60 -6.99 13.39
N LYS A 160 -8.79 -6.87 12.06
CA LYS A 160 -7.91 -7.47 11.04
C LYS A 160 -6.53 -6.81 11.06
N VAL A 161 -6.49 -5.48 11.18
CA VAL A 161 -5.23 -4.71 11.25
C VAL A 161 -4.41 -5.08 12.49
N LYS A 162 -5.06 -5.19 13.65
CA LYS A 162 -4.41 -5.63 14.89
C LYS A 162 -3.86 -7.05 14.80
N ALA A 163 -4.50 -7.92 14.02
CA ALA A 163 -4.02 -9.28 13.80
C ALA A 163 -2.71 -9.31 12.99
N PHE A 164 -2.46 -8.32 12.12
CA PHE A 164 -1.20 -8.25 11.37
C PHE A 164 0.02 -8.04 12.27
N GLY A 165 -0.09 -7.16 13.28
CA GLY A 165 1.00 -6.82 14.19
C GLY A 165 1.21 -7.79 15.35
N ARG A 166 0.41 -8.86 15.44
CA ARG A 166 0.62 -9.96 16.40
C ARG A 166 1.45 -11.04 15.71
N SER A 167 2.76 -10.83 15.71
CA SER A 167 3.79 -11.81 15.33
C SER A 167 4.82 -11.86 16.44
#